data_AF-A0A8J3QKC4-F1
#
_entry.id   AF-A0A8J3QKC4-F1
#
_cell.length_a   1.000
_cell.length_b   1.000
_cell.length_c   1.000
_cell.angle_alpha   90.00
_cell.angle_beta   90.00
_cell.angle_gamma   90.00
#
_symmetry.space_group_name_H-M   'P 1'
#
loop_
_entity.id
_entity.type
_entity.pdbx_description
1 polymer ?
#
loop_
_entity_poly.entity_id
_entity_poly.type
_entity_poly.pdbx_seq_one_letter_code
_entity_poly.pdbx_strand_id
1 'polypeptide(L)' 'MRPVQPHDVANVTFRRAPWYRIGLDATDVRAYLGRIADALVLRDHVERVLRTEIARLRSENERIKLGLRRWQADQRSHG' A
#
# COMPACT_ATOMS: atom_id res chain seq x y z
N MET A 1 12.34 -9.97 7.37
CA MET A 1 12.35 -10.15 5.90
C MET A 1 11.71 -8.92 5.26
N ARG A 2 12.38 -8.23 4.33
CA ARG A 2 11.85 -6.99 3.71
C ARG A 2 10.77 -7.34 2.66
N PRO A 3 9.71 -6.54 2.49
CA PRO A 3 8.79 -6.70 1.37
C PRO A 3 9.49 -6.56 0.03
N VAL A 4 9.11 -7.41 -0.93
CA VAL A 4 9.54 -7.33 -2.34
C VAL A 4 9.06 -6.02 -2.93
N GLN A 5 9.97 -5.30 -3.58
CA GLN A 5 9.71 -4.04 -4.26
C GLN A 5 9.53 -4.26 -5.76
N PRO A 6 8.85 -3.34 -6.49
CA PRO A 6 8.73 -3.43 -7.94
C PRO A 6 10.08 -3.59 -8.66
N HIS A 7 11.12 -2.89 -8.19
CA HIS A 7 12.48 -3.00 -8.76
C HIS A 7 13.15 -4.35 -8.50
N ASP A 8 12.80 -5.03 -7.41
CA ASP A 8 13.30 -6.37 -7.12
C ASP A 8 12.76 -7.38 -8.15
N VAL A 9 11.51 -7.19 -8.59
CA VAL A 9 10.85 -8.01 -9.63
C VAL A 9 11.39 -7.66 -11.03
N ALA A 10 11.61 -6.39 -11.33
CA ALA A 10 12.08 -5.96 -12.64
C ALA A 10 13.52 -6.41 -12.95
N ASN A 11 14.38 -6.53 -11.92
CA ASN A 11 15.80 -6.83 -12.07
C ASN A 11 16.17 -8.29 -11.75
N VAL A 12 15.19 -9.15 -11.44
CA VAL A 12 15.46 -10.53 -11.09
C VAL A 12 16.06 -11.28 -12.28
N THR A 13 17.17 -11.99 -12.04
CA THR A 13 17.85 -12.80 -13.05
C THR A 13 17.62 -14.29 -12.75
N PHE A 14 17.14 -15.03 -13.75
CA PHE A 14 16.96 -16.48 -13.64
C PHE A 14 18.13 -17.23 -14.26
N ARG A 15 18.51 -18.33 -13.64
CA ARG A 15 19.45 -19.29 -14.25
C ARG A 15 18.72 -20.08 -15.33
N ARG A 16 19.44 -20.44 -16.40
CA ARG A 16 18.93 -21.40 -17.39
C ARG A 16 18.65 -22.74 -16.72
N ALA A 17 17.62 -23.43 -17.21
CA ALA A 17 17.33 -24.79 -16.79
C ALA A 17 18.51 -25.72 -17.15
N PRO A 18 18.80 -26.75 -16.34
CA PRO A 18 19.72 -27.82 -16.73
C PRO A 18 19.27 -28.50 -18.03
N TRP A 19 20.21 -29.05 -18.80
CA TRP A 19 19.97 -29.61 -20.14
C TRP A 19 18.91 -30.73 -20.19
N TYR A 20 18.69 -31.45 -19.09
CA TYR A 20 17.69 -32.53 -19.00
C TYR A 20 16.29 -32.02 -18.58
N ARG A 21 16.08 -30.70 -18.47
CA ARG A 21 14.79 -30.09 -18.12
C ARG A 21 14.41 -28.98 -19.07
N ILE A 22 13.12 -28.92 -19.40
CA ILE A 22 12.53 -27.79 -20.11
C ILE A 22 12.27 -26.68 -19.08
N GLY A 23 12.79 -25.49 -19.36
CA GLY A 23 12.52 -24.28 -18.57
C GLY A 23 11.22 -23.60 -19.00
N LEU A 24 10.81 -22.58 -18.25
CA LEU A 24 9.71 -21.70 -18.66
C LEU A 24 10.15 -20.82 -19.83
N ASP A 25 9.19 -20.45 -20.68
CA ASP A 25 9.43 -19.48 -21.74
C ASP A 25 9.82 -18.11 -21.13
N ALA A 26 10.93 -17.57 -21.61
CA ALA A 26 11.50 -16.36 -21.02
C ALA A 26 10.63 -15.12 -21.30
N THR A 27 9.88 -15.10 -22.40
CA THR A 27 8.99 -13.99 -22.76
C THR A 27 7.74 -14.00 -21.89
N ASP A 28 7.13 -15.16 -21.68
CA ASP A 28 5.98 -15.32 -20.79
C ASP A 28 6.33 -14.96 -19.34
N VAL A 29 7.49 -15.43 -18.86
CA VAL A 29 7.98 -15.09 -17.52
C VAL A 29 8.18 -13.58 -17.38
N ARG A 30 8.82 -12.92 -18.36
CA ARG A 30 9.01 -11.46 -18.32
C ARG A 30 7.68 -10.70 -18.34
N ALA A 31 6.73 -11.11 -19.19
CA ALA A 31 5.41 -10.48 -19.27
C ALA A 31 4.64 -10.63 -17.94
N TYR A 32 4.71 -11.81 -17.33
CA TYR A 32 4.09 -12.04 -16.02
C TYR A 32 4.73 -11.20 -14.91
N LEU A 33 6.07 -11.14 -14.86
CA LEU A 33 6.79 -10.31 -13.90
C LEU A 33 6.50 -8.81 -14.06
N GLY A 34 6.30 -8.34 -15.30
CA GLY A 34 5.82 -6.98 -15.56
C GLY A 34 4.49 -6.68 -14.86
N ARG A 35 3.49 -7.57 -15.03
CA ARG A 35 2.19 -7.43 -14.35
C ARG A 35 2.30 -7.45 -12.83
N ILE A 36 3.21 -8.24 -12.27
CA ILE A 36 3.48 -8.24 -10.82
C ILE A 36 4.08 -6.90 -10.39
N ALA A 37 5.07 -6.37 -11.13
CA ALA A 37 5.68 -5.09 -10.80
C ALA A 37 4.64 -3.96 -10.83
N ASP A 38 3.77 -3.93 -11.84
CA ASP A 38 2.68 -2.96 -11.93
C ASP A 38 1.70 -3.09 -10.75
N ALA A 39 1.34 -4.31 -10.37
CA ALA A 39 0.46 -4.57 -9.22
C ALA A 39 1.08 -4.11 -7.89
N LEU A 40 2.39 -4.27 -7.72
CA LEU A 40 3.11 -3.77 -6.54
C LEU A 40 3.11 -2.23 -6.49
N VAL A 41 3.35 -1.56 -7.62
CA VAL A 41 3.26 -0.09 -7.70
C VAL A 41 1.85 0.39 -7.34
N LEU A 42 0.81 -0.25 -7.88
CA LEU A 42 -0.57 0.09 -7.57
C LEU A 42 -0.88 -0.10 -6.09
N ARG A 43 -0.47 -1.23 -5.50
CA ARG A 43 -0.63 -1.49 -4.06
C ARG A 43 -0.01 -0.39 -3.22
N ASP A 44 1.24 -0.02 -3.50
CA ASP A 44 1.98 0.98 -2.73
C ASP A 44 1.35 2.38 -2.89
N HIS A 45 0.80 2.69 -4.07
CA HIS A 45 0.01 3.90 -4.28
C HIS A 45 -1.26 3.92 -3.43
N VAL A 46 -2.08 2.86 -3.50
CA VAL A 46 -3.32 2.73 -2.73
C VAL A 46 -3.03 2.80 -1.23
N GLU A 47 -2.01 2.10 -0.74
CA GLU A 47 -1.63 2.14 0.66
C GLU A 47 -1.29 3.57 1.12
N ARG A 48 -0.56 4.33 0.31
CA ARG A 48 -0.21 5.73 0.61
C ARG A 48 -1.44 6.63 0.68
N VAL A 49 -2.37 6.47 -0.26
CA VAL A 49 -3.64 7.21 -0.28
C VAL A 49 -4.44 6.90 0.99
N LEU A 50 -4.60 5.61 1.32
CA LEU A 50 -5.34 5.17 2.51
C LEU A 50 -4.70 5.68 3.81
N ARG A 51 -3.37 5.66 3.93
CA ARG A 51 -2.66 6.21 5.10
C ARG A 51 -2.93 7.71 5.28
N THR A 52 -2.90 8.46 4.18
CA THR A 52 -3.22 9.90 4.19
C THR A 52 -4.64 10.15 4.64
N GLU A 53 -5.60 9.38 4.11
CA GLU A 53 -7.01 9.55 4.43
C GLU A 53 -7.32 9.17 5.88
N ILE A 54 -6.72 8.09 6.39
CA ILE A 54 -6.85 7.71 7.81
C ILE A 54 -6.31 8.82 8.72
N ALA A 55 -5.19 9.44 8.38
CA ALA A 55 -4.62 10.54 9.16
C ALA A 55 -5.55 11.77 9.17
N ARG A 56 -6.13 12.10 8.01
CA ARG A 56 -7.13 13.16 7.87
C ARG A 56 -8.35 12.89 8.75
N LEU A 57 -8.98 11.72 8.59
CA LEU A 57 -10.18 11.33 9.33
C LEU A 57 -9.95 11.30 10.84
N ARG A 58 -8.76 10.88 11.30
CA ARG A 58 -8.40 10.94 12.72
C ARG A 58 -8.32 12.38 13.24
N SER A 59 -7.69 13.27 12.48
CA SER A 59 -7.56 14.69 12.85
C SER A 59 -8.92 15.38 12.93
N GLU A 60 -9.79 15.09 11.96
CA GLU A 60 -11.15 15.62 11.95
C GLU A 60 -12.01 15.09 13.10
N ASN A 61 -11.92 13.79 13.39
CA ASN A 61 -12.60 13.20 14.54
C ASN A 61 -12.19 13.85 15.86
N GLU A 62 -10.89 14.10 16.07
CA GLU A 62 -10.42 14.78 17.29
C GLU A 62 -10.91 16.24 17.36
N ARG A 63 -10.92 16.96 16.23
CA ARG A 63 -11.49 18.31 16.16
C ARG A 63 -12.96 18.33 16.57
N ILE A 64 -13.75 17.39 16.05
CA ILE A 64 -15.18 17.27 16.38
C ILE A 64 -15.37 16.93 17.85
N LYS A 65 -14.63 15.95 18.38
CA LYS A 65 -14.68 15.58 19.81
C LYS A 65 -14.38 16.76 20.73
N LEU A 66 -13.37 17.57 20.40
CA LEU A 66 -13.05 18.78 21.17
C LEU A 66 -14.17 19.81 21.11
N GLY A 67 -14.75 20.02 19.92
CA GLY A 67 -15.92 20.90 19.75
C GLY A 67 -17.10 20.46 20.60
N LEU A 68 -17.41 19.16 20.59
CA LEU A 68 -18.50 18.59 21.38
C LEU A 68 -18.27 18.76 22.89
N ARG A 69 -17.05 18.49 23.38
CA ARG A 69 -16.71 18.68 24.80
C ARG A 69 -16.89 20.12 25.24
N ARG A 70 -16.47 21.10 24.41
CA ARG A 70 -16.66 22.53 24.69
C ARG A 70 -18.14 22.88 24.77
N TRP A 71 -18.92 22.50 23.77
CA TRP A 71 -20.36 22.74 23.77
C TRP A 71 -21.06 22.12 24.99
N GLN A 72 -20.71 20.90 25.37
CA GLN A 72 -21.26 20.25 26.57
C GLN A 72 -20.89 20.99 27.86
N ALA A 73 -19.69 21.55 27.96
CA ALA A 73 -19.28 22.35 29.11
C ALA A 73 -20.07 23.67 29.19
N ASP A 74 -20.27 24.34 28.05
CA ASP A 74 -21.04 25.59 27.98
C ASP A 74 -22.50 25.36 28.42
N GLN A 75 -23.12 24.26 27.98
CA GLN A 75 -24.49 23.88 28.36
C GLN A 75 -24.63 23.61 29.87
N ARG A 76 -23.64 22.96 30.49
CA ARG A 76 -23.63 22.71 31.95
C ARG A 76 -23.39 23.96 32.79
N SER A 77 -22.85 25.02 32.19
CA SER A 77 -22.57 26.28 32.89
C SER A 77 -23.76 27.24 32.89
N HIS A 78 -24.78 26.97 32.05
CA HIS A 78 -25.98 27.81 31.88
C HIS A 78 -27.28 27.14 32.37
N GLY A 79 -27.21 25.93 32.93
CA GLY A 79 -28.33 25.22 33.57
C GLY A 79 -28.04 24.95 35.03
#